data_AF-A0AAJ7NFG5-F1
#
_entry.id   AF-A0AAJ7NFG5-F1
#
_cell.length_a   1.000
_cell.length_b   1.000
_cell.length_c   1.000
_cell.angle_alpha   90.00
_cell.angle_beta   90.00
_cell.angle_gamma   90.00
#
_symmetry.space_group_name_H-M   'P 1'
#
loop_
_entity.id
_entity.type
_entity.pdbx_description
1 polymer ?
#
loop_
_entity_poly.entity_id
_entity_poly.type
_entity_poly.pdbx_seq_one_letter_code
_entity_poly.pdbx_strand_id
1 'polypeptide(L)'
;LLHKYSVRASDGPMKLLKVIKNPVTDHLPVGCKKIGLSFSAKYVQNARELVPSDEPIAVVIGAMAHGQVKPDYTEDTISISNYPLSGALTCSKLCTVFEEVW
;
A
#
# COMPACT_ATOMS: atom_id res chain seq x y z
N LEU A 1 -1.24 20.46 -5.34
CA LEU A 1 -0.08 19.53 -5.48
C LEU A 1 0.44 19.49 -6.92
N LEU A 2 -0.38 19.13 -7.91
CA LEU A 2 0.08 18.87 -9.29
C LEU A 2 0.70 20.08 -10.01
N HIS A 3 0.22 21.31 -9.78
CA HIS A 3 0.76 22.50 -10.44
C HIS A 3 2.15 22.93 -9.92
N LYS A 4 2.43 22.70 -8.63
CA LYS A 4 3.68 23.14 -7.98
C LYS A 4 4.63 21.98 -7.63
N TYR A 5 4.23 20.76 -7.95
CA TYR A 5 4.91 19.48 -7.61
C TYR A 5 5.24 19.27 -6.12
N SER A 6 4.81 20.18 -5.24
CA SER A 6 4.98 20.06 -3.79
C SER A 6 4.00 20.94 -3.02
N VAL A 7 3.75 20.58 -1.76
CA VAL A 7 3.00 21.36 -0.77
C VAL A 7 3.90 21.50 0.46
N ARG A 8 4.04 22.72 0.98
CA ARG A 8 4.86 23.03 2.17
C ARG A 8 3.97 23.26 3.38
N ALA A 9 4.54 23.05 4.56
CA ALA A 9 3.91 23.43 5.82
C ALA A 9 3.67 24.96 5.85
N SER A 10 2.64 25.40 6.57
CA SER A 10 2.30 26.83 6.67
C SER A 10 3.30 27.61 7.53
N ASP A 11 3.94 26.92 8.46
CA ASP A 11 4.82 27.42 9.51
C ASP A 11 6.31 27.15 9.26
N GLY A 12 6.68 26.51 8.15
CA GLY A 12 8.08 26.18 7.89
C GLY A 12 8.41 25.75 6.45
N PRO A 13 9.72 25.62 6.13
CA PRO A 13 10.17 25.28 4.79
C PRO A 13 9.93 23.80 4.42
N MET A 14 9.46 22.97 5.35
CA MET A 14 9.27 21.53 5.18
C MET A 14 8.21 21.22 4.10
N LYS A 15 8.51 20.26 3.22
CA LYS A 15 7.57 19.77 2.21
C LYS A 15 6.77 18.61 2.81
N LEU A 16 5.45 18.76 2.91
CA LEU A 16 4.54 17.72 3.42
C LEU A 16 4.16 16.72 2.32
N LEU A 17 4.02 17.20 1.09
CA LEU A 17 3.74 16.38 -0.09
C LEU A 17 4.66 16.80 -1.22
N LYS A 18 5.19 15.83 -1.97
CA LYS A 18 6.10 16.06 -3.09
C LYS A 18 5.85 15.02 -4.19
N VAL A 19 5.76 15.46 -5.44
CA VAL A 19 5.77 14.57 -6.59
C VAL A 19 7.19 14.05 -6.81
N ILE A 20 7.35 12.73 -6.90
CA ILE A 20 8.64 12.05 -7.07
C ILE A 20 8.69 11.35 -8.43
N LYS A 21 9.89 11.02 -8.91
CA LYS A 21 10.09 10.33 -10.18
C LYS A 21 9.73 8.86 -10.04
N ASN A 22 9.12 8.30 -11.09
CA ASN A 22 8.93 6.86 -11.24
C ASN A 22 10.26 6.17 -11.59
N PRO A 23 10.41 4.86 -11.29
CA PRO A 23 9.44 3.98 -10.64
C PRO A 23 9.37 4.14 -9.11
N VAL A 24 8.25 3.73 -8.49
CA VAL A 24 8.07 3.79 -7.02
C VAL A 24 9.06 2.89 -6.27
N THR A 25 9.53 1.82 -6.92
CA THR A 25 10.49 0.85 -6.37
C THR A 25 11.81 1.49 -5.96
N ASP A 26 12.23 2.57 -6.60
CA ASP A 26 13.49 3.27 -6.30
C ASP A 26 13.45 3.98 -4.95
N HIS A 27 12.25 4.16 -4.37
CA HIS A 27 12.03 4.86 -3.10
C HIS A 27 11.68 3.89 -1.96
N LEU A 28 11.57 2.60 -2.23
CA LEU A 28 11.31 1.58 -1.21
C LEU A 28 12.62 1.08 -0.59
N PRO A 29 12.63 0.70 0.69
CA PRO A 29 13.82 0.18 1.34
C PRO A 29 14.25 -1.18 0.75
N VAL A 30 15.53 -1.51 0.91
CA VAL A 30 16.08 -2.80 0.50
C VAL A 30 15.43 -3.93 1.32
N GLY A 31 15.14 -5.06 0.68
CA GLY A 31 14.46 -6.19 1.32
C GLY A 31 12.96 -5.99 1.51
N CYS A 32 12.37 -4.91 0.99
CA CYS A 32 10.95 -4.67 1.12
C CYS A 32 10.12 -5.64 0.28
N LYS A 33 9.26 -6.43 0.92
CA LYS A 33 8.32 -7.32 0.23
C LYS A 33 7.17 -6.50 -0.39
N LYS A 34 6.87 -6.70 -1.67
CA LYS A 34 5.83 -5.94 -2.39
C LYS A 34 4.61 -6.83 -2.68
N ILE A 35 3.49 -6.57 -2.00
CA ILE A 35 2.28 -7.38 -2.10
C ILE A 35 1.13 -6.55 -2.68
N GLY A 36 0.46 -7.07 -3.71
CA GLY A 36 -0.78 -6.51 -4.24
C GLY A 36 -2.00 -7.04 -3.52
N LEU A 37 -2.98 -6.18 -3.22
CA LEU A 37 -4.27 -6.61 -2.72
C LEU A 37 -5.31 -6.63 -3.83
N SER A 38 -6.00 -7.76 -3.96
CA SER A 38 -7.11 -7.90 -4.89
C SER A 38 -8.15 -8.88 -4.38
N PHE A 39 -9.42 -8.51 -4.52
CA PHE A 39 -10.54 -9.42 -4.31
C PHE A 39 -10.49 -10.65 -5.23
N SER A 40 -9.98 -10.48 -6.47
CA SER A 40 -9.87 -11.55 -7.46
C SER A 40 -8.59 -12.39 -7.33
N ALA A 41 -7.90 -12.33 -6.20
CA ALA A 41 -6.77 -13.20 -5.92
C ALA A 41 -7.21 -14.67 -5.79
N LYS A 42 -6.26 -15.60 -5.97
CA LYS A 42 -6.55 -17.05 -5.98
C LYS A 42 -7.01 -17.58 -4.62
N TYR A 43 -6.50 -17.01 -3.54
CA TYR A 43 -6.81 -17.44 -2.18
C TYR A 43 -7.03 -16.23 -1.27
N VAL A 44 -7.83 -16.48 -0.22
CA VAL A 44 -8.01 -15.56 0.88
C VAL A 44 -7.05 -15.97 1.98
N GLN A 45 -6.19 -15.05 2.39
CA GLN A 45 -5.23 -15.24 3.47
C GLN A 45 -5.65 -14.42 4.69
N ASN A 46 -5.28 -14.90 5.88
CA ASN A 46 -5.42 -14.13 7.10
C ASN A 46 -4.46 -12.93 7.04
N ALA A 47 -5.00 -11.71 7.19
CA ALA A 47 -4.19 -10.50 7.12
C ALA A 47 -3.06 -10.47 8.16
N ARG A 48 -3.21 -11.12 9.33
CA ARG A 48 -2.16 -11.17 10.38
C ARG A 48 -0.89 -11.87 9.91
N GLU A 49 -1.01 -12.83 9.00
CA GLU A 49 0.13 -13.55 8.43
C GLU A 49 0.92 -12.71 7.42
N LEU A 50 0.41 -11.52 7.06
CA LEU A 50 1.07 -10.60 6.14
C LEU A 50 2.08 -9.70 6.85
N VAL A 51 2.01 -9.60 8.17
CA VAL A 51 2.86 -8.71 8.95
C VAL A 51 4.21 -9.41 9.18
N PRO A 52 5.30 -8.95 8.55
CA PRO A 52 6.64 -9.47 8.84
C PRO A 52 7.09 -9.03 10.24
N SER A 53 7.97 -9.81 10.87
CA SER A 53 8.47 -9.51 12.22
C SER A 53 9.44 -8.32 12.23
N ASP A 54 10.45 -8.29 11.35
CA ASP A 54 11.51 -7.28 11.34
C ASP A 54 11.82 -6.70 9.94
N GLU A 55 11.06 -7.10 8.91
CA GLU A 55 11.29 -6.67 7.53
C GLU A 55 10.28 -5.61 7.07
N PRO A 56 10.67 -4.65 6.21
CA PRO A 56 9.71 -3.71 5.65
C PRO A 56 8.79 -4.39 4.63
N ILE A 57 7.55 -3.92 4.55
CA ILE A 57 6.55 -4.41 3.58
C ILE A 57 5.84 -3.25 2.90
N ALA A 58 5.66 -3.35 1.59
CA ALA A 58 4.91 -2.42 0.77
C ALA A 58 3.65 -3.11 0.25
N VAL A 59 2.49 -2.60 0.69
CA VAL A 59 1.18 -3.13 0.28
C VAL A 59 0.57 -2.20 -0.77
N VAL A 60 0.21 -2.75 -1.92
CA VAL A 60 -0.41 -2.01 -3.02
C VAL A 60 -1.92 -2.19 -2.98
N ILE A 61 -2.62 -1.06 -2.82
CA ILE A 61 -4.07 -1.00 -2.69
C ILE A 61 -4.63 -0.16 -3.83
N GLY A 62 -5.70 -0.64 -4.46
CA GLY A 62 -6.39 0.09 -5.52
C GLY A 62 -7.20 1.26 -4.99
N ALA A 63 -6.79 2.48 -5.33
CA ALA A 63 -7.58 3.70 -5.16
C ALA A 63 -8.40 4.00 -6.43
N MET A 64 -9.18 3.03 -6.90
CA MET A 64 -10.00 3.10 -8.12
C MET A 64 -11.45 2.69 -7.86
N ALA A 65 -12.39 3.20 -8.66
CA ALA A 65 -13.81 2.85 -8.54
C ALA A 65 -14.09 1.39 -8.96
N HIS A 66 -13.52 0.97 -10.09
CA HIS A 66 -13.61 -0.38 -10.63
C HIS A 66 -12.27 -0.77 -11.27
N GLY A 67 -11.95 -2.05 -11.25
CA GLY A 67 -10.74 -2.61 -11.85
C GLY A 67 -9.88 -3.37 -10.85
N GLN A 68 -8.76 -3.91 -11.35
CA GLN A 68 -7.79 -4.65 -10.58
C GLN A 68 -6.43 -4.00 -10.70
N VAL A 69 -5.78 -3.72 -9.57
CA VAL A 69 -4.40 -3.25 -9.55
C VAL A 69 -3.47 -4.41 -9.91
N LYS A 70 -2.66 -4.23 -10.95
CA LYS A 70 -1.61 -5.17 -11.37
C LYS A 70 -0.33 -4.41 -11.70
N PRO A 71 0.47 -4.02 -10.70
CA PRO A 71 1.75 -3.38 -10.93
C PRO A 71 2.80 -4.43 -11.26
N ASP A 72 3.75 -4.09 -12.13
CA ASP A 72 4.80 -5.04 -12.54
C ASP A 72 5.79 -5.37 -11.40
N TYR A 73 5.78 -4.58 -10.32
CA TYR A 73 6.68 -4.72 -9.18
C TYR A 73 6.10 -5.52 -8.01
N THR A 74 4.83 -5.95 -8.08
CA THR A 74 4.26 -6.80 -7.01
C THR A 74 4.71 -8.24 -7.20
N GLU A 75 5.15 -8.86 -6.12
CA GLU A 75 5.63 -10.24 -6.10
C GLU A 75 4.48 -11.24 -5.97
N ASP A 76 3.44 -10.86 -5.23
CA ASP A 76 2.25 -11.68 -5.03
C ASP A 76 0.98 -10.82 -4.99
N THR A 77 -0.17 -11.44 -5.28
CA THR A 77 -1.48 -10.83 -5.18
C THR A 77 -2.39 -11.68 -4.31
N ILE A 78 -2.82 -11.12 -3.19
CA ILE A 78 -3.60 -11.82 -2.17
C ILE A 78 -4.95 -11.14 -1.95
N SER A 79 -5.91 -11.92 -1.44
CA SER A 79 -7.15 -11.39 -0.90
C SER A 79 -7.16 -11.51 0.61
N ILE A 80 -7.66 -10.50 1.32
CA ILE A 80 -7.82 -10.50 2.78
C ILE A 80 -9.28 -10.71 3.21
N SER A 81 -10.19 -10.88 2.25
CA SER A 81 -11.62 -10.97 2.51
C SER A 81 -12.34 -11.72 1.39
N ASN A 82 -13.32 -12.54 1.75
CA ASN A 82 -14.25 -13.17 0.80
C ASN A 82 -15.28 -12.19 0.21
N TYR A 83 -15.29 -10.95 0.67
CA TYR A 83 -16.17 -9.89 0.18
C TYR A 83 -15.34 -8.76 -0.45
N PRO A 84 -15.84 -8.12 -1.52
CA PRO A 84 -15.20 -6.93 -2.08
C PRO A 84 -15.20 -5.81 -1.04
N LEU A 85 -14.02 -5.28 -0.75
CA LEU A 85 -13.83 -4.20 0.20
C LEU A 85 -13.60 -2.88 -0.54
N SER A 86 -14.00 -1.77 0.09
CA SER A 86 -13.54 -0.45 -0.36
C SER A 86 -12.05 -0.28 -0.09
N GLY A 87 -11.39 0.60 -0.85
CA GLY A 87 -9.98 0.94 -0.61
C GLY A 87 -9.76 1.44 0.82
N ALA A 88 -10.66 2.27 1.33
CA ALA A 88 -10.61 2.78 2.70
C ALA A 88 -10.70 1.67 3.76
N LEU A 89 -11.67 0.75 3.64
CA LEU A 89 -11.83 -0.35 4.60
C LEU A 89 -10.66 -1.33 4.54
N THR A 90 -10.09 -1.52 3.34
CA THR A 90 -8.86 -2.30 3.16
C THR A 90 -7.69 -1.67 3.91
N CYS A 91 -7.48 -0.36 3.77
CA CYS A 91 -6.46 0.38 4.53
C CYS A 91 -6.68 0.27 6.04
N SER A 92 -7.90 0.48 6.52
CA SER A 92 -8.21 0.39 7.95
C SER A 92 -7.93 -1.00 8.51
N LYS A 93 -8.36 -2.07 7.82
CA LYS A 93 -8.09 -3.45 8.24
C LYS A 93 -6.60 -3.76 8.29
N LEU A 94 -5.82 -3.28 7.32
CA LEU A 94 -4.37 -3.44 7.35
C LEU A 94 -3.76 -2.73 8.54
N CYS A 95 -4.06 -1.43 8.75
CA CYS A 95 -3.51 -0.69 9.89
C CYS A 95 -3.82 -1.39 11.22
N THR A 96 -5.07 -1.81 11.45
CA THR A 96 -5.45 -2.56 12.65
C THR A 96 -4.65 -3.84 12.83
N VAL A 97 -4.41 -4.57 11.74
CA VAL A 97 -3.67 -5.84 11.80
C VAL A 97 -2.19 -5.62 12.09
N PHE A 98 -1.57 -4.59 11.51
CA PHE A 98 -0.19 -4.22 11.83
C PHE A 98 -0.07 -3.73 13.28
N GLU A 99 -1.04 -2.94 13.76
CA GLU A 99 -1.13 -2.50 15.17
C GLU A 99 -1.31 -3.65 16.17
N GLU A 100 -1.94 -4.76 15.78
CA GLU A 100 -2.12 -5.92 16.66
C GLU A 100 -0.87 -6.80 16.78
N VAL A 101 -0.02 -6.83 15.74
CA VAL A 101 1.12 -7.75 15.64
C VAL A 101 2.45 -7.10 16.02
N TRP A 102 2.60 -5.79 15.76
CA TRP A 102 3.78 -5.00 16.14
C TRP A 102 3.60 -4.33 17.50
#